data_AF-A0A846AZL5-F1
#
_entry.id   AF-A0A846AZL5-F1
#
_cell.length_a   1.000
_cell.length_b   1.000
_cell.length_c   1.000
_cell.angle_alpha   90.00
_cell.angle_beta   90.00
_cell.angle_gamma   90.00
#
_symmetry.space_group_name_H-M   'P 1'
#
loop_
_entity.id
_entity.type
_entity.pdbx_description
1 polymer ?
#
loop_
_entity_poly.entity_id
_entity_poly.type
_entity_poly.pdbx_seq_one_letter_code
_entity_poly.pdbx_strand_id
1 'polypeptide(L)'
;MIPLKGEALKHNFSVSIINRDVWRVNRATYAALDEPIQLAVEVVSTNWEDDYVDKFEEYQRLGILEYLIVDYLAIGRRKYLGKPKFPSVFVYILNQESQYNMTQFRSHEKIVSLTFPEFSLTAEEILNA
;
A
#
# COMPACT_ATOMS: atom_id res chain seq x y z
N MET A 1 -1.86 -26.63 4.64
CA MET A 1 -0.39 -26.52 4.58
C MET A 1 -0.02 -25.45 5.60
N ILE A 2 0.68 -25.83 6.68
CA ILE A 2 1.06 -24.93 7.78
C ILE A 2 2.39 -24.29 7.36
N PRO A 3 2.56 -22.96 7.33
CA PRO A 3 3.87 -22.41 7.01
C PRO A 3 4.84 -22.68 8.16
N LEU A 4 6.05 -23.12 7.79
CA LEU A 4 7.15 -23.37 8.69
C LEU A 4 7.65 -22.05 9.29
N LYS A 5 7.93 -22.13 10.59
CA LYS A 5 8.59 -21.09 11.40
C LYS A 5 9.99 -20.82 10.82
N GLY A 6 10.25 -19.63 10.29
CA GLY A 6 11.62 -19.15 10.07
C GLY A 6 11.98 -18.49 8.75
N GLU A 7 11.10 -18.36 7.77
CA GLU A 7 11.37 -17.47 6.63
C GLU A 7 10.82 -16.07 6.95
N ALA A 8 11.71 -15.15 7.30
CA ALA A 8 11.37 -13.73 7.26
C ALA A 8 11.07 -13.40 5.80
N LEU A 9 9.80 -13.37 5.43
CA LEU A 9 9.35 -12.87 4.14
C LEU A 9 9.87 -11.43 4.03
N LYS A 10 10.88 -11.23 3.20
CA LYS A 10 11.46 -9.92 2.95
C LYS A 10 10.47 -9.16 2.05
N HIS A 11 9.52 -8.48 2.67
CA HIS A 11 8.57 -7.64 1.96
C HIS A 11 9.29 -6.37 1.50
N ASN A 12 9.46 -6.21 0.18
CA ASN A 12 10.06 -5.02 -0.41
C ASN A 12 8.96 -4.00 -0.69
N PHE A 13 8.56 -3.26 0.34
CA PHE A 13 7.75 -2.07 0.18
C PHE A 13 8.61 -0.92 -0.37
N SER A 14 8.06 -0.07 -1.22
CA SER A 14 8.70 1.22 -1.52
C SER A 14 8.81 2.07 -0.25
N VAL A 15 7.73 2.13 0.56
CA VAL A 15 7.73 2.74 1.89
C VAL A 15 6.83 1.93 2.84
N SER A 16 7.25 1.79 4.10
CA SER A 16 6.44 1.19 5.17
C SER A 16 6.30 2.13 6.35
N ILE A 17 5.11 2.18 6.95
CA ILE A 17 4.81 3.00 8.11
C ILE A 17 4.47 2.06 9.27
N ILE A 18 5.21 2.23 10.36
CA ILE A 18 5.08 1.45 11.58
C ILE A 18 4.82 2.40 12.74
N ASN A 19 3.81 2.10 13.53
CA ASN A 19 3.48 2.83 14.74
C ASN A 19 4.68 2.77 15.69
N ARG A 20 5.02 3.92 16.27
CA ARG A 20 6.18 4.08 17.16
C ARG A 20 6.19 3.07 18.30
N ASP A 21 5.04 2.76 18.87
CA ASP A 21 4.95 1.91 20.05
C ASP A 21 5.16 0.44 19.66
N VAL A 22 4.57 0.01 18.53
CA VAL A 22 4.84 -1.31 17.90
C VAL A 22 6.33 -1.45 17.57
N TRP A 23 6.92 -0.44 16.93
CA TRP A 23 8.35 -0.42 16.63
C TRP A 23 9.18 -0.57 17.91
N ARG A 24 8.87 0.22 18.95
CA ARG A 24 9.65 0.27 20.19
C ARG A 24 9.71 -1.05 20.94
N VAL A 25 8.61 -1.82 20.92
CA VAL A 25 8.52 -3.15 21.54
C VAL A 25 9.39 -4.17 20.81
N ASN A 26 9.50 -4.06 19.48
CA ASN A 26 10.16 -5.06 18.64
C ASN A 26 11.63 -4.74 18.28
N ARG A 27 12.20 -3.62 18.76
CA ARG A 27 13.56 -3.15 18.40
C ARG A 27 14.69 -4.15 18.65
N ALA A 28 14.53 -5.08 19.59
CA ALA A 28 15.55 -6.07 19.95
C ALA A 28 15.38 -7.41 19.21
N THR A 29 14.30 -7.56 18.43
CA THR A 29 14.00 -8.77 17.67
C THR A 29 14.72 -8.69 16.32
N TYR A 30 15.57 -9.69 16.04
CA TYR A 30 16.21 -9.86 14.73
C TYR A 30 15.25 -10.41 13.64
N ALA A 31 14.01 -10.74 14.02
CA ALA A 31 12.96 -11.25 13.14
C ALA A 31 12.04 -10.13 12.61
N ALA A 32 11.23 -10.47 11.61
CA ALA A 32 10.17 -9.60 11.09
C ALA A 32 9.15 -9.23 12.20
N LEU A 33 8.39 -8.14 12.00
CA LEU A 33 7.31 -7.77 12.91
C LEU A 33 6.27 -8.88 13.01
N ASP A 34 5.83 -9.20 14.23
CA ASP A 34 4.76 -10.19 14.47
C ASP A 34 3.35 -9.61 14.16
N GLU A 35 3.24 -8.29 14.06
CA GLU A 35 2.01 -7.56 13.79
C GLU A 35 2.07 -6.86 12.41
N PRO A 36 0.95 -6.72 11.70
CA PRO A 36 0.93 -6.01 10.42
C PRO A 36 1.32 -4.54 10.58
N ILE A 37 2.04 -4.02 9.59
CA ILE A 37 2.31 -2.58 9.48
C ILE A 37 1.01 -1.81 9.21
N GLN A 38 1.00 -0.53 9.55
CA GLN A 38 -0.22 0.28 9.43
C GLN A 38 -0.47 0.70 7.99
N LEU A 39 0.58 1.10 7.27
CA LEU A 39 0.50 1.50 5.88
C LEU A 39 1.68 0.95 5.08
N ALA A 40 1.37 0.32 3.96
CA ALA A 40 2.31 0.02 2.87
C ALA A 40 2.10 1.02 1.72
N VAL A 41 3.17 1.52 1.13
CA VAL A 41 3.11 2.35 -0.07
C VAL A 41 3.96 1.73 -1.16
N GLU A 42 3.41 1.65 -2.36
CA GLU A 42 4.12 1.24 -3.56
C GLU A 42 4.09 2.30 -4.64
N VAL A 43 5.26 2.60 -5.19
CA VAL A 43 5.41 3.46 -6.36
C VAL A 43 5.58 2.57 -7.57
N VAL A 44 4.58 2.59 -8.44
CA VAL A 44 4.50 1.65 -9.56
C VAL A 44 5.66 1.92 -10.52
N SER A 45 6.38 0.86 -10.83
CA SER A 45 7.46 0.86 -11.81
C SER A 45 7.18 -0.14 -12.93
N THR A 46 8.18 -0.48 -13.74
CA THR A 46 8.04 -1.30 -14.94
C THR A 46 7.30 -2.63 -14.72
N ASN A 47 7.41 -3.23 -13.53
CA ASN A 47 6.73 -4.47 -13.16
C ASN A 47 5.38 -4.23 -12.47
N TRP A 48 4.51 -3.42 -13.07
CA TRP A 48 3.26 -2.96 -12.46
C TRP A 48 2.31 -4.10 -12.01
N GLU A 49 2.38 -5.30 -12.59
CA GLU A 49 1.47 -6.40 -12.21
C GLU A 49 1.69 -6.85 -10.77
N ASP A 50 2.93 -6.78 -10.29
CA ASP A 50 3.32 -7.12 -8.92
C ASP A 50 2.58 -6.23 -7.90
N ASP A 51 2.61 -4.90 -8.08
CA ASP A 51 1.98 -3.96 -7.15
C ASP A 51 0.44 -4.07 -7.17
N TYR A 52 -0.15 -4.29 -8.36
CA TYR A 52 -1.62 -4.32 -8.53
C TYR A 52 -2.27 -5.68 -8.24
N VAL A 53 -1.49 -6.77 -8.20
CA VAL A 53 -2.01 -8.14 -8.08
C VAL A 53 -1.31 -8.89 -6.96
N ASP A 54 -0.03 -9.20 -7.12
CA ASP A 54 0.66 -10.13 -6.21
C ASP A 54 0.80 -9.52 -4.80
N LYS A 55 1.30 -8.29 -4.71
CA LYS A 55 1.39 -7.54 -3.45
C LYS A 55 0.03 -7.19 -2.89
N PHE A 56 -0.94 -6.86 -3.73
CA PHE A 56 -2.30 -6.59 -3.28
C PHE A 56 -2.87 -7.80 -2.53
N GLU A 57 -2.79 -9.00 -3.11
CA GLU A 57 -3.26 -10.24 -2.50
C GLU A 57 -2.46 -10.60 -1.24
N GLU A 58 -1.13 -10.44 -1.29
CA GLU A 58 -0.28 -10.68 -0.14
C GLU A 58 -0.61 -9.75 1.04
N TYR A 59 -0.68 -8.44 0.80
CA TYR A 59 -0.90 -7.45 1.86
C TYR A 59 -2.30 -7.56 2.46
N GLN A 60 -3.30 -7.92 1.63
CA GLN A 60 -4.65 -8.22 2.12
C GLN A 60 -4.62 -9.43 3.07
N ARG A 61 -3.93 -10.49 2.66
CA ARG A 61 -3.77 -11.72 3.47
C ARG A 61 -3.00 -11.46 4.76
N LEU A 62 -2.00 -10.60 4.74
CA LEU A 62 -1.22 -10.21 5.91
C LEU A 62 -1.96 -9.26 6.85
N GLY A 63 -3.11 -8.71 6.43
CA GLY A 63 -3.92 -7.83 7.27
C GLY A 63 -3.35 -6.42 7.40
N ILE A 64 -2.59 -5.94 6.40
CA ILE A 64 -2.15 -4.55 6.37
C ILE A 64 -3.38 -3.66 6.24
N LEU A 65 -3.52 -2.69 7.15
CA LEU A 65 -4.77 -1.92 7.27
C LEU A 65 -4.99 -0.97 6.09
N GLU A 66 -3.92 -0.34 5.62
CA GLU A 66 -3.95 0.61 4.52
C GLU A 66 -2.84 0.29 3.51
N TYR A 67 -3.19 0.36 2.24
CA TYR A 67 -2.24 0.15 1.14
C TYR A 67 -2.42 1.26 0.10
N LEU A 68 -1.33 1.96 -0.23
CA LEU A 68 -1.30 2.97 -1.29
C LEU A 68 -0.54 2.47 -2.52
N ILE A 69 -1.10 2.68 -3.70
CA ILE A 69 -0.42 2.54 -4.98
C ILE A 69 -0.32 3.91 -5.65
N VAL A 70 0.88 4.34 -6.03
CA VAL A 70 1.15 5.57 -6.77
C VAL A 70 1.60 5.22 -8.19
N ASP A 71 0.69 5.35 -9.17
CA ASP A 71 0.97 5.08 -10.59
C ASP A 71 1.10 6.39 -11.37
N TYR A 72 2.27 7.02 -11.24
CA TYR A 72 2.58 8.32 -11.84
C TYR A 72 2.78 8.26 -13.36
N LEU A 73 3.22 7.11 -13.89
CA LEU A 73 3.39 6.90 -15.35
C LEU A 73 2.14 6.39 -16.05
N ALA A 74 1.07 6.07 -15.30
CA ALA A 74 -0.14 5.45 -15.80
C ALA A 74 0.13 4.14 -16.58
N ILE A 75 1.04 3.31 -16.07
CA ILE A 75 1.51 2.10 -16.77
C ILE A 75 0.66 0.85 -16.46
N GLY A 76 -0.06 0.84 -15.33
CA GLY A 76 -1.01 -0.22 -14.96
C GLY A 76 -2.11 -0.50 -15.99
N ARG A 77 -2.91 -1.55 -15.79
CA ARG A 77 -3.96 -1.93 -16.76
C ARG A 77 -5.06 -0.85 -16.89
N ARG A 78 -5.62 -0.74 -18.10
CA ARG A 78 -6.74 0.18 -18.41
C ARG A 78 -7.96 -0.01 -17.52
N LYS A 79 -8.20 -1.23 -17.02
CA LYS A 79 -9.31 -1.48 -16.07
C LYS A 79 -9.22 -0.63 -14.81
N TYR A 80 -8.01 -0.24 -14.39
CA TYR A 80 -7.78 0.60 -13.22
C TYR A 80 -7.64 2.08 -13.62
N LEU A 81 -6.93 2.35 -14.71
CA LEU A 81 -6.51 3.71 -15.09
C LEU A 81 -7.42 4.41 -16.11
N GLY A 82 -8.43 3.71 -16.62
CA GLY A 82 -9.34 4.22 -17.65
C GLY A 82 -8.82 4.15 -19.09
N LYS A 83 -9.56 4.79 -19.99
CA LYS A 83 -9.24 4.91 -21.42
C LYS A 83 -9.59 6.34 -21.91
N PRO A 84 -8.60 7.22 -22.17
CA PRO A 84 -7.16 7.00 -22.03
C PRO A 84 -6.75 6.73 -20.57
N LYS A 85 -5.54 6.20 -20.37
CA LYS A 85 -5.01 5.96 -19.02
C LYS A 85 -4.59 7.29 -18.41
N PHE A 86 -4.89 7.48 -17.12
CA PHE A 86 -4.48 8.66 -16.37
C PHE A 86 -3.63 8.28 -15.15
N PRO A 87 -2.56 9.03 -14.83
CA PRO A 87 -1.84 8.88 -13.57
C PRO A 87 -2.80 8.95 -12.41
N SER A 88 -2.62 8.06 -11.43
CA SER A 88 -3.59 7.89 -10.33
C SER A 88 -2.90 7.47 -9.05
N VAL A 89 -3.44 7.90 -7.93
CA VAL A 89 -3.16 7.32 -6.61
C VAL A 89 -4.36 6.46 -6.21
N PHE A 90 -4.10 5.27 -5.70
CA PHE A 90 -5.10 4.37 -5.17
C PHE A 90 -4.87 4.17 -3.69
N VAL A 91 -5.93 4.29 -2.89
CA VAL A 91 -5.93 3.96 -1.46
C VAL A 91 -6.84 2.77 -1.25
N TYR A 92 -6.28 1.74 -0.64
CA TYR A 92 -6.97 0.53 -0.25
C TYR A 92 -7.08 0.49 1.26
N ILE A 93 -8.29 0.33 1.79
CA ILE A 93 -8.54 0.19 3.24
C ILE A 93 -9.10 -1.19 3.49
N LEU A 94 -8.46 -1.96 4.37
CA LEU A 94 -8.90 -3.29 4.75
C LEU A 94 -10.16 -3.19 5.60
N ASN A 95 -11.23 -3.83 5.13
CA ASN A 95 -12.51 -3.84 5.83
C ASN A 95 -12.59 -4.96 6.87
N GLN A 96 -13.71 -5.02 7.59
CA GLN A 96 -13.95 -6.01 8.65
C GLN A 96 -14.04 -7.47 8.15
N GLU A 97 -14.25 -7.66 6.84
CA GLU A 97 -14.28 -8.97 6.16
C GLU A 97 -12.89 -9.35 5.59
N SER A 98 -11.84 -8.62 5.97
CA SER A 98 -10.47 -8.80 5.47
C SER A 98 -10.34 -8.64 3.95
N GLN A 99 -11.13 -7.74 3.37
CA GLN A 99 -11.07 -7.37 1.96
C GLN A 99 -10.74 -5.88 1.80
N TYR A 100 -9.93 -5.55 0.80
CA TYR A 100 -9.61 -4.16 0.51
C TYR A 100 -10.74 -3.45 -0.24
N ASN A 101 -11.19 -2.34 0.31
CA ASN A 101 -12.01 -1.36 -0.39
C ASN A 101 -11.11 -0.32 -1.04
N MET A 102 -11.29 -0.08 -2.34
CA MET A 102 -10.43 0.80 -3.14
C MET A 102 -11.09 2.15 -3.40
N THR A 103 -10.33 3.22 -3.20
CA THR A 103 -10.67 4.58 -3.65
C THR A 103 -9.56 5.07 -4.58
N GLN A 104 -9.94 5.61 -5.73
CA GLN A 104 -9.02 6.21 -6.70
C GLN A 104 -9.06 7.74 -6.59
N PHE A 105 -7.89 8.36 -6.63
CA PHE A 105 -7.70 9.81 -6.59
C PHE A 105 -6.87 10.28 -7.80
N ARG A 106 -7.27 11.41 -8.38
CA ARG A 106 -6.64 12.06 -9.54
C ARG A 106 -6.67 13.57 -9.40
N SER A 107 -5.77 14.24 -10.12
CA SER A 107 -5.74 15.70 -10.22
C SER A 107 -5.81 16.34 -8.82
N HIS A 108 -6.71 17.28 -8.59
CA HIS A 108 -6.79 18.05 -7.35
C HIS A 108 -7.59 17.33 -6.23
N GLU A 109 -7.93 16.06 -6.40
CA GLU A 109 -8.61 15.28 -5.36
C GLU A 109 -7.68 15.10 -4.17
N LYS A 110 -8.16 15.47 -2.97
CA LYS A 110 -7.43 15.28 -1.71
C LYS A 110 -7.42 13.81 -1.34
N ILE A 111 -6.24 13.28 -1.05
CA ILE A 111 -6.09 11.90 -0.63
C ILE A 111 -6.58 11.77 0.82
N VAL A 112 -7.47 10.82 1.03
CA VAL A 112 -7.97 10.47 2.36
C VAL A 112 -7.20 9.25 2.84
N SER A 113 -6.36 9.44 3.86
CA SER A 113 -5.62 8.35 4.52
C SER A 113 -6.21 8.04 5.88
N LEU A 114 -6.34 6.75 6.20
CA LEU A 114 -6.79 6.29 7.52
C LEU A 114 -5.67 6.43 8.55
N THR A 115 -4.44 6.10 8.16
CA THR A 115 -3.23 6.17 8.98
C THR A 115 -2.85 7.62 9.28
N PHE A 116 -3.09 8.53 8.34
CA PHE A 116 -2.82 9.96 8.50
C PHE A 116 -4.06 10.80 8.19
N PRO A 117 -5.01 10.96 9.15
CA PRO A 117 -6.24 11.73 8.91
C PRO A 117 -6.02 13.21 8.57
N GLU A 118 -4.89 13.77 9.03
CA GLU A 118 -4.49 15.16 8.76
C GLU A 118 -3.67 15.29 7.45
N PHE A 119 -3.52 14.21 6.68
CA PHE A 119 -2.81 14.23 5.40
C PHE A 119 -3.59 15.05 4.38
N SER A 120 -3.00 16.16 3.95
CA SER A 120 -3.71 17.18 3.17
C SER A 120 -3.20 17.35 1.74
N LEU A 121 -2.46 16.37 1.22
CA LEU A 121 -1.95 16.40 -0.16
C LEU A 121 -3.02 15.96 -1.17
N THR A 122 -2.98 16.57 -2.33
CA THR A 122 -3.73 16.17 -3.52
C THR A 122 -3.02 15.06 -4.28
N ALA A 123 -3.76 14.32 -5.10
CA ALA A 123 -3.17 13.32 -5.99
C ALA A 123 -2.12 13.94 -6.93
N GLU A 124 -2.38 15.12 -7.48
CA GLU A 124 -1.44 15.83 -8.35
C GLU A 124 -0.12 16.18 -7.68
N GLU A 125 -0.16 16.63 -6.42
CA GLU A 125 1.06 16.93 -5.65
C GLU A 125 1.91 15.68 -5.41
N ILE A 126 1.28 14.52 -5.17
CA ILE A 126 2.01 13.25 -5.04
C ILE A 126 2.56 12.78 -6.39
N LEU A 127 1.77 12.85 -7.45
CA LEU A 127 2.12 12.30 -8.76
C LEU A 127 3.21 13.12 -9.49
N ASN A 128 3.41 14.39 -9.09
CA ASN A 128 4.40 15.31 -9.68
C ASN A 128 5.57 15.66 -8.74
N ALA A 129 5.69 14.98 -7.60
CA ALA A 129 6.73 15.24 -6.60
C ALA A 129 8.16 14.97 -7.09
#